data_AF-A0AAU9QWL7-F1
#
_entry.id   AF-A0AAU9QWL7-F1
#
_cell.length_a   1.000
_cell.length_b   1.000
_cell.length_c   1.000
_cell.angle_alpha   90.00
_cell.angle_beta   90.00
_cell.angle_gamma   90.00
#
_symmetry.space_group_name_H-M   'P 1'
#
loop_
_entity.id
_entity.type
_entity.pdbx_description
1 polymer ?
#
loop_
_entity_poly.entity_id
_entity_poly.type
_entity_poly.pdbx_seq_one_letter_code
_entity_poly.pdbx_strand_id
1 'polypeptide(L)' 'MLCVVFFAPVWGIFQWFLVWDDLGKPVLEAVYISLLTGALFGLVMATFYYIRRKQLNLTDWGSLGE' A
#
# COMPACT_ATOMS: atom_id res chain seq x y z
N MET A 1 8.24 -2.09 -0.29
CA MET A 1 8.25 -1.14 0.86
C MET A 1 7.72 0.25 0.49
N LEU A 2 7.89 0.75 -0.74
CA LEU A 2 7.35 2.04 -1.19
C LEU A 2 5.80 2.15 -1.17
N CYS A 3 5.10 1.04 -1.40
CA CYS A 3 3.63 1.05 -1.50
C CYS A 3 2.95 1.45 -0.19
N VAL A 4 3.47 1.06 0.98
CA VAL A 4 2.84 1.40 2.28
C VAL A 4 2.97 2.89 2.57
N VAL A 5 4.18 3.43 2.39
CA VAL A 5 4.52 4.83 2.69
C VAL A 5 3.73 5.81 1.83
N PHE A 6 3.37 5.41 0.60
CA PHE A 6 2.54 6.22 -0.28
C PHE A 6 1.05 5.95 -0.09
N PHE A 7 0.64 4.67 -0.09
CA PHE A 7 -0.78 4.31 -0.09
C PHE A 7 -1.46 4.66 1.23
N ALA A 8 -0.85 4.38 2.38
CA ALA A 8 -1.47 4.63 3.69
C ALA A 8 -1.87 6.10 3.91
N PRO A 9 -0.98 7.10 3.73
CA PRO A 9 -1.37 8.49 3.92
C PRO A 9 -2.34 8.99 2.85
N VAL A 10 -2.15 8.64 1.57
CA VAL A 10 -3.04 9.07 0.49
C VAL A 10 -4.45 8.52 0.70
N TRP A 11 -4.56 7.23 1.01
CA TRP A 11 -5.84 6.59 1.30
C TRP A 11 -6.49 7.13 2.57
N GLY A 12 -5.70 7.31 3.64
CA GLY A 12 -6.20 7.85 4.91
C GLY A 12 -6.73 9.27 4.78
N ILE A 13 -6.03 10.14 4.04
CA ILE A 13 -6.48 11.51 3.76
C ILE A 13 -7.77 11.48 2.93
N PHE A 14 -7.85 10.64 1.89
CA PHE A 14 -9.03 10.52 1.06
C PHE A 14 -10.25 10.04 1.86
N GLN A 15 -10.08 9.01 2.70
CA GLN A 15 -11.12 8.50 3.58
C GLN A 15 -11.55 9.50 4.65
N TRP A 16 -10.60 10.30 5.16
CA TRP A 16 -10.90 11.36 6.12
C TRP A 16 -11.96 12.31 5.58
N PHE A 17 -11.72 12.88 4.39
CA PHE A 17 -12.61 13.87 3.79
C PHE A 17 -13.91 13.31 3.19
N LEU A 18 -13.98 12.02 2.90
CA LEU A 18 -15.15 11.44 2.25
C LEU A 18 -16.10 10.69 3.18
N VAL A 19 -15.59 10.15 4.29
CA VAL A 19 -16.34 9.18 5.08
C VAL A 19 -16.08 9.33 6.57
N TRP A 20 -14.80 9.42 7.00
CA TRP A 20 -14.45 9.27 8.41
C TRP A 20 -14.75 10.51 9.25
N ASP A 21 -14.58 11.72 8.70
CA ASP A 21 -14.93 12.97 9.40
C ASP A 21 -16.43 13.04 9.68
N ASP A 22 -17.27 12.77 8.66
CA ASP A 22 -18.73 12.72 8.79
C ASP A 22 -19.22 11.66 9.78
N LEU A 23 -18.51 10.53 9.88
CA LEU A 23 -18.81 9.45 10.83
C LEU A 23 -18.27 9.72 12.24
N GLY A 24 -17.57 10.83 12.47
CA GLY A 24 -16.95 11.15 13.76
C GLY A 24 -15.91 10.12 14.20
N LYS A 25 -15.22 9.48 13.24
CA LYS A 25 -14.26 8.42 13.56
C LYS A 25 -13.08 8.97 14.36
N PRO A 26 -12.62 8.26 15.41
CA PRO A 26 -11.41 8.64 16.14
C PRO A 26 -10.18 8.68 15.23
N VAL A 27 -9.36 9.73 15.35
CA VAL A 27 -8.12 9.90 14.57
C VAL A 27 -7.18 8.69 14.74
N LEU A 28 -7.08 8.15 15.96
CA LEU A 28 -6.24 6.97 16.23
C LEU A 28 -6.72 5.73 15.47
N GLU A 29 -8.04 5.53 15.39
CA GLU A 29 -8.62 4.44 14.61
C GLU A 29 -8.35 4.64 13.11
N ALA A 30 -8.51 5.86 12.59
CA ALA A 30 -8.22 6.20 11.20
C ALA A 30 -6.74 5.93 10.84
N VAL A 31 -5.81 6.31 11.71
CA VAL A 31 -4.37 6.03 11.54
C VAL A 31 -4.11 4.52 11.53
N TYR A 32 -4.67 3.79 12.49
CA TYR A 32 -4.50 2.35 12.59
C TYR A 32 -5.02 1.62 11.34
N ILE A 33 -6.23 1.96 10.89
CA ILE A 33 -6.83 1.37 9.68
C ILE A 33 -6.00 1.72 8.45
N SER A 34 -5.55 2.97 8.31
CA SER A 34 -4.73 3.39 7.17
C SER A 34 -3.41 2.62 7.08
N LEU A 35 -2.73 2.42 8.21
CA LEU A 35 -1.50 1.64 8.28
C LEU A 35 -1.76 0.16 7.96
N LEU A 36 -2.81 -0.43 8.52
CA LEU A 36 -3.18 -1.82 8.29
C LEU A 36 -3.50 -2.07 6.82
N THR A 37 -4.34 -1.23 6.21
CA THR A 37 -4.69 -1.31 4.79
C THR A 37 -3.47 -1.10 3.91
N GLY A 38 -2.62 -0.12 4.22
CA GLY A 38 -1.38 0.13 3.49
C GLY A 38 -0.44 -1.08 3.54
N ALA A 39 -0.24 -1.69 4.70
CA ALA A 39 0.59 -2.87 4.88
C ALA A 39 0.07 -4.08 4.08
N LEU A 40 -1.24 -4.36 4.19
CA LEU A 40 -1.89 -5.43 3.42
C LEU A 40 -1.78 -5.21 1.92
N PHE A 41 -2.06 -4.00 1.45
CA PHE A 41 -1.91 -3.63 0.04
C PHE A 41 -0.46 -3.81 -0.42
N GLY A 42 0.51 -3.34 0.37
CA GLY A 42 1.93 -3.50 0.08
C GLY A 42 2.35 -4.97 -0.03
N LEU A 43 1.84 -5.84 0.85
CA LEU A 43 2.11 -7.28 0.82
C LEU A 43 1.51 -7.94 -0.43
N VAL A 44 0.26 -7.60 -0.77
CA VAL A 44 -0.42 -8.08 -1.98
C VAL A 44 0.35 -7.66 -3.23
N MET A 45 0.74 -6.38 -3.33
CA MET A 45 1.50 -5.88 -4.47
C MET A 45 2.88 -6.52 -4.58
N ALA A 46 3.61 -6.69 -3.46
CA ALA A 46 4.89 -7.38 -3.45
C ALA A 46 4.75 -8.82 -3.97
N THR A 47 3.73 -9.53 -3.51
CA THR A 47 3.42 -10.90 -3.95
C THR A 47 3.04 -10.94 -5.43
N PHE A 48 2.17 -10.03 -5.87
CA PHE A 48 1.76 -9.91 -7.26
C PHE A 48 2.96 -9.68 -8.19
N TYR A 49 3.83 -8.73 -7.87
CA TYR A 49 5.02 -8.46 -8.67
C TYR A 49 6.01 -9.62 -8.67
N TYR A 50 6.15 -10.34 -7.55
CA TYR A 50 6.96 -11.55 -7.49
C TYR A 50 6.42 -12.66 -8.41
N ILE A 51 5.11 -12.91 -8.38
CA ILE A 51 4.46 -13.89 -9.26
C ILE A 51 4.61 -13.48 -10.72
N ARG A 52 4.32 -12.20 -11.04
CA ARG A 52 4.42 -11.67 -12.41
C ARG A 52 5.83 -11.75 -12.96
N ARG A 53 6.84 -11.45 -12.14
CA ARG A 53 8.24 -11.63 -12.51
C ARG A 53 8.52 -13.07 -12.97
N LYS A 54 8.07 -14.06 -12.20
CA LYS A 54 8.24 -15.48 -12.56
C LYS A 54 7.48 -15.87 -13.81
N GLN A 55 6.24 -15.40 -13.97
CA GLN A 55 5.42 -15.69 -15.16
C GLN A 55 6.02 -15.12 -16.45
N LEU A 56 6.67 -13.96 -16.35
CA LEU A 56 7.23 -13.23 -17.49
C LEU A 56 8.72 -13.55 -17.73
N ASN A 57 9.33 -14.45 -16.95
CA ASN A 57 10.77 -14.76 -17.00
C ASN A 57 11.66 -13.51 -16.98
N LEU A 58 11.26 -12.48 -16.22
CA LEU A 58 12.00 -11.23 -16.17
C LEU A 58 13.32 -11.46 -15.42
N THR A 59 14.38 -10.87 -15.96
CA THR A 59 15.69 -10.82 -15.31
C THR A 59 15.61 -10.07 -13.99
N ASP A 60 16.54 -10.37 -13.08
CA ASP A 60 16.53 -9.73 -11.78
C ASP A 60 16.85 -8.24 -11.89
N TRP A 61 16.24 -7.42 -11.03
CA TRP A 61 16.47 -5.96 -11.10
C TRP A 61 17.95 -5.60 -10.86
N GLY A 62 18.65 -6.41 -10.06
CA GLY A 62 20.08 -6.24 -9.79
C GLY A 62 20.98 -6.52 -11.00
N SER A 63 20.52 -7.30 -12.00
CA SER A 63 21.29 -7.62 -13.19
C SER A 63 21.07 -6.63 -14.35
N LEU A 64 20.24 -5.59 -14.15
CA LEU A 64 19.93 -4.58 -15.17
C LEU A 64 20.84 -3.35 -15.11
N GLY A 65 21.72 -3.27 -14.11
CA GLY A 65 22.64 -2.14 -13.89
C GLY A 65 24.12 -2.46 -14.13
N GLU A 66 24.42 -3.65 -14.68
CA GLU A 66 25.74 -4.04 -15.18
C GLU A 66 25.83 -3.83 -16.70
#